data_AF-A0A1I1TQD7-F1
#
_entry.id   AF-A0A1I1TQD7-F1
#
_cell.length_a   1.000
_cell.length_b   1.000
_cell.length_c   1.000
_cell.angle_alpha   90.00
_cell.angle_beta   90.00
_cell.angle_gamma   90.00
#
_symmetry.space_group_name_H-M   'P 1'
#
loop_
_entity.id
_entity.type
_entity.pdbx_description
1 polymer ?
#
loop_
_entity_poly.entity_id
_entity_poly.type
_entity_poly.pdbx_seq_one_letter_code
_entity_poly.pdbx_strand_id
1 'polypeptide(L)'
;MAIPDGTFYQGQQIGFGKPATLEPNITNSDTAGAEIKYGQAVNFDSNGKVVPATHAPIYGVAWAKQYVDGYAVNEETKAAARWHTGETVSVMRDGTIEVCATEDVNKNTPATVDANGNFKMADTNDFVVGLFRTAANAGEGVDLQIRITNAQPQSVAPTSQSAQPKQGGNS
;
A
#
# COMPACT_ATOMS: atom_id res chain seq x y z
N MET A 1 -33.95 16.91 24.70
CA MET A 1 -33.65 16.17 23.46
C MET A 1 -32.45 16.86 22.83
N ALA A 2 -31.31 16.18 22.74
CA ALA A 2 -30.11 16.72 22.10
C ALA A 2 -30.21 16.44 20.59
N ILE A 3 -30.16 17.49 19.79
CA ILE A 3 -29.98 17.37 18.34
C ILE A 3 -28.57 16.80 18.14
N PRO A 4 -28.40 15.70 17.39
CA PRO A 4 -27.07 15.16 17.10
C PRO A 4 -26.22 16.25 16.47
N ASP A 5 -25.05 16.51 17.07
CA ASP A 5 -24.05 17.44 16.56
C ASP A 5 -23.67 17.05 15.12
N GLY A 6 -23.72 18.03 14.21
CA GLY A 6 -23.52 17.87 12.76
C GLY A 6 -22.07 17.56 12.35
N THR A 7 -21.20 17.29 13.31
CA THR A 7 -19.79 16.92 13.10
C THR A 7 -19.59 15.46 12.66
N PHE A 8 -20.61 14.60 12.78
CA PHE A 8 -20.53 13.21 12.28
C PHE A 8 -20.37 13.10 10.75
N TYR A 9 -20.63 14.18 10.01
CA TYR A 9 -20.53 14.22 8.55
C TYR A 9 -19.25 14.90 8.04
N GLN A 10 -18.37 15.36 8.93
CA GLN A 10 -17.17 16.12 8.57
C GLN A 10 -15.90 15.41 9.06
N GLY A 11 -15.59 14.33 8.36
CA GLY A 11 -14.28 13.68 8.37
C GLY A 11 -14.27 12.73 7.20
N GLN A 12 -13.71 13.15 6.07
CA GLN A 12 -13.65 12.38 4.80
C GLN A 12 -12.74 11.13 4.89
N GLN A 13 -12.39 10.68 6.09
CA GLN A 13 -11.62 9.46 6.34
C GLN A 13 -12.59 8.32 6.60
N ILE A 14 -12.68 7.39 5.67
CA ILE A 14 -13.49 6.19 5.80
C ILE A 14 -12.80 5.16 6.70
N GLY A 15 -11.48 5.28 6.89
CA GLY A 15 -10.62 4.48 7.75
C GLY A 15 -9.57 3.71 6.94
N PHE A 16 -8.36 3.60 7.49
CA PHE A 16 -7.23 2.93 6.84
C PHE A 16 -7.60 1.53 6.33
N GLY A 17 -7.13 1.22 5.12
CA GLY A 17 -7.34 -0.06 4.46
C GLY A 17 -8.70 -0.20 3.78
N LYS A 18 -9.52 0.85 3.67
CA LYS A 18 -10.79 0.81 2.93
C LYS A 18 -10.65 1.36 1.52
N PRO A 19 -11.44 0.86 0.54
CA PRO A 19 -11.44 1.38 -0.81
C PRO A 19 -11.94 2.84 -0.79
N ALA A 20 -11.10 3.76 -1.25
CA ALA A 20 -11.40 5.19 -1.26
C ALA A 20 -12.36 5.58 -2.39
N THR A 21 -12.46 4.75 -3.43
CA THR A 21 -13.36 4.97 -4.58
C THR A 21 -14.23 3.73 -4.85
N LEU A 22 -15.32 3.94 -5.59
CA LEU A 22 -16.20 2.86 -6.08
C LEU A 22 -15.66 2.18 -7.35
N GLU A 23 -14.41 2.46 -7.71
CA GLU A 23 -13.79 1.92 -8.91
C GLU A 23 -13.45 0.42 -8.73
N PRO A 24 -13.36 -0.34 -9.84
CA PRO A 24 -12.91 -1.72 -9.77
C PRO A 24 -11.55 -1.82 -9.10
N ASN A 25 -11.40 -2.75 -8.16
CA ASN A 25 -10.13 -3.08 -7.54
C ASN A 25 -9.78 -4.55 -7.79
N ILE A 26 -8.48 -4.85 -7.72
CA ILE A 26 -7.96 -6.21 -7.75
C ILE A 26 -7.48 -6.52 -6.34
N THR A 27 -7.99 -7.59 -5.75
CA THR A 27 -7.64 -8.03 -4.40
C THR A 27 -7.37 -9.52 -4.38
N ASN A 28 -6.31 -9.90 -3.69
CA ASN A 28 -5.95 -11.29 -3.43
C ASN A 28 -6.17 -11.63 -1.96
N SER A 29 -6.45 -12.89 -1.68
CA SER A 29 -6.56 -13.41 -0.31
C SER A 29 -5.40 -14.35 -0.05
N ASP A 30 -4.62 -14.06 1.00
CA ASP A 30 -3.41 -14.79 1.35
C ASP A 30 -3.33 -14.97 2.89
N THR A 31 -2.35 -15.74 3.39
CA THR A 31 -2.20 -16.00 4.84
C THR A 31 -1.24 -15.00 5.48
N ALA A 32 -1.64 -14.38 6.60
CA ALA A 32 -0.78 -13.50 7.37
C ALA A 32 0.32 -14.29 8.12
N GLY A 33 1.58 -13.89 7.94
CA GLY A 33 2.76 -14.42 8.64
C GLY A 33 3.14 -13.63 9.89
N ALA A 34 2.60 -12.42 10.04
CA ALA A 34 2.79 -11.54 11.19
C ALA A 34 1.51 -10.72 11.44
N GLU A 35 1.49 -9.91 12.51
CA GLU A 35 0.46 -8.90 12.67
C GLU A 35 0.61 -7.80 11.60
N ILE A 36 -0.49 -7.42 10.96
CA ILE A 36 -0.52 -6.43 9.87
C ILE A 36 -1.62 -5.41 10.14
N LYS A 37 -1.27 -4.13 10.20
CA LYS A 37 -2.26 -3.05 10.35
C LYS A 37 -3.06 -2.87 9.06
N TYR A 38 -4.29 -2.39 9.18
CA TYR A 38 -5.07 -2.04 8.00
C TYR A 38 -4.46 -0.85 7.26
N GLY A 39 -4.48 -0.88 5.94
CA GLY A 39 -3.85 0.15 5.10
C GLY A 39 -2.33 0.09 5.09
N GLN A 40 -1.71 -0.95 5.68
CA GLN A 40 -0.26 -1.13 5.68
C GLN A 40 0.19 -1.82 4.39
N ALA A 41 1.34 -1.42 3.88
CA ALA A 41 2.00 -2.11 2.79
C ALA A 41 2.51 -3.48 3.24
N VAL A 42 2.41 -4.46 2.34
CA VAL A 42 2.77 -5.85 2.63
C VAL A 42 3.66 -6.46 1.56
N ASN A 43 4.42 -7.47 1.96
CA ASN A 43 5.26 -8.32 1.12
C ASN A 43 5.13 -9.78 1.56
N PHE A 44 5.71 -10.70 0.79
CA PHE A 44 5.83 -12.10 1.21
C PHE A 44 7.10 -12.33 2.02
N ASP A 45 7.01 -13.12 3.09
CA ASP A 45 8.16 -13.71 3.76
C ASP A 45 8.74 -14.88 2.94
N SER A 46 9.83 -15.48 3.43
CA SER A 46 10.47 -16.63 2.80
C SER A 46 9.58 -17.88 2.74
N ASN A 47 8.48 -17.92 3.49
CA ASN A 47 7.53 -19.03 3.57
C ASN A 47 6.28 -18.79 2.71
N GLY A 48 6.23 -17.68 1.95
CA GLY A 48 5.07 -17.31 1.14
C GLY A 48 3.90 -16.75 1.94
N LYS A 49 4.12 -16.29 3.17
CA LYS A 49 3.11 -15.63 4.00
C LYS A 49 3.24 -14.11 3.92
N VAL A 50 2.12 -13.42 4.03
CA VAL A 50 2.06 -11.95 3.98
C VAL A 50 2.59 -11.36 5.28
N VAL A 51 3.53 -10.43 5.19
CA VAL A 51 4.12 -9.69 6.32
C VAL A 51 4.19 -8.20 5.98
N PRO A 52 4.27 -7.30 6.97
CA PRO A 52 4.50 -5.88 6.72
C PRO A 52 5.74 -5.67 5.84
N ALA A 53 5.60 -4.84 4.81
CA ALA A 53 6.72 -4.43 3.99
C ALA A 53 7.62 -3.45 4.77
N THR A 54 8.93 -3.53 4.57
CA THR A 54 9.90 -2.60 5.18
C THR A 54 10.55 -1.68 4.14
N HIS A 55 10.23 -1.89 2.86
CA HIS A 55 10.73 -1.12 1.73
C HIS A 55 9.91 -1.49 0.48
N ALA A 56 9.97 -0.63 -0.53
CA ALA A 56 9.46 -0.93 -1.87
C ALA A 56 10.49 -1.79 -2.65
N PRO A 57 10.06 -2.64 -3.61
CA PRO A 57 8.69 -2.82 -4.08
C PRO A 57 7.81 -3.58 -3.08
N ILE A 58 6.49 -3.41 -3.20
CA ILE A 58 5.49 -4.04 -2.32
C ILE A 58 4.63 -5.03 -3.09
N TYR A 59 4.13 -6.05 -2.41
CA TYR A 59 3.10 -6.94 -2.93
C TYR A 59 1.75 -6.22 -2.96
N GLY A 60 1.44 -5.33 -2.02
CA GLY A 60 0.19 -4.59 -2.07
C GLY A 60 -0.11 -3.94 -0.74
N VAL A 61 -1.38 -3.61 -0.53
CA VAL A 61 -1.83 -2.93 0.69
C VAL A 61 -2.90 -3.76 1.38
N ALA A 62 -2.75 -3.97 2.68
CA ALA A 62 -3.69 -4.74 3.48
C ALA A 62 -5.06 -4.03 3.54
N TRP A 63 -6.07 -4.68 3.01
CA TRP A 63 -7.46 -4.24 3.10
C TRP A 63 -7.97 -4.50 4.52
N ALA A 64 -8.64 -3.52 5.13
CA ALA A 64 -9.41 -3.67 6.35
C ALA A 64 -10.53 -4.72 6.25
N LYS A 65 -10.78 -5.47 7.33
CA LYS A 65 -11.99 -6.28 7.48
C LYS A 65 -13.25 -5.39 7.38
N GLN A 66 -14.33 -5.91 6.78
CA GLN A 66 -15.61 -5.21 6.73
C GLN A 66 -16.30 -5.11 8.10
N TYR A 67 -15.89 -5.94 9.06
CA TYR A 67 -16.32 -5.90 10.46
C TYR A 67 -15.09 -5.63 11.34
N VAL A 68 -15.24 -4.74 12.32
CA VAL A 68 -14.23 -4.57 13.38
C VAL A 68 -14.43 -5.73 14.36
N ASP A 69 -13.36 -6.41 14.76
CA ASP A 69 -13.42 -7.40 15.83
C ASP A 69 -13.66 -6.67 17.16
N GLY A 70 -14.93 -6.39 17.47
CA GLY A 70 -15.36 -5.68 18.67
C GLY A 70 -16.83 -5.23 18.59
N TYR A 71 -17.57 -5.38 19.70
CA TYR A 71 -18.98 -4.96 19.79
C TYR A 71 -19.18 -3.43 19.87
N ALA A 72 -18.11 -2.64 19.99
CA ALA A 72 -18.13 -1.18 20.03
C ALA A 72 -16.99 -0.62 19.19
N VAL A 73 -17.30 0.30 18.27
CA VAL A 73 -16.30 1.05 17.49
C VAL A 73 -15.87 2.27 18.31
N ASN A 74 -14.73 2.19 18.96
CA ASN A 74 -14.09 3.28 19.72
C ASN A 74 -12.63 3.48 19.24
N GLU A 75 -11.97 4.55 19.66
CA GLU A 75 -10.60 4.86 19.24
C GLU A 75 -9.61 3.74 19.59
N GLU A 76 -9.84 3.00 20.68
CA GLU A 76 -9.01 1.87 21.09
C GLU A 76 -9.15 0.65 20.16
N THR A 77 -10.38 0.29 19.76
CA THR A 77 -10.64 -0.80 18.81
C THR A 77 -10.21 -0.44 17.39
N LYS A 78 -10.26 0.85 17.01
CA LYS A 78 -9.66 1.35 15.77
C LYS A 78 -8.13 1.27 15.80
N ALA A 79 -7.49 1.65 16.91
CA ALA A 79 -6.04 1.54 17.08
C ALA A 79 -5.56 0.08 17.14
N ALA A 80 -6.42 -0.82 17.61
CA ALA A 80 -6.18 -2.26 17.64
C ALA A 80 -6.47 -2.97 16.30
N ALA A 81 -7.04 -2.29 15.31
CA ALA A 81 -7.51 -2.89 14.07
C ALA A 81 -6.35 -3.42 13.20
N ARG A 82 -6.19 -4.74 13.17
CA ARG A 82 -5.11 -5.44 12.49
C ARG A 82 -5.54 -6.86 12.09
N TRP A 83 -4.83 -7.41 11.12
CA TRP A 83 -4.80 -8.84 10.86
C TRP A 83 -3.87 -9.51 11.86
N HIS A 84 -4.28 -10.65 12.38
CA HIS A 84 -3.46 -11.48 13.25
C HIS A 84 -2.74 -12.57 12.44
N THR A 85 -1.60 -13.02 12.96
CA THR A 85 -0.84 -14.12 12.35
C THR A 85 -1.72 -15.36 12.14
N GLY A 86 -1.69 -15.92 10.94
CA GLY A 86 -2.49 -17.08 10.54
C GLY A 86 -3.87 -16.75 9.96
N GLU A 87 -4.32 -15.50 10.04
CA GLU A 87 -5.59 -15.09 9.40
C GLU A 87 -5.46 -14.98 7.88
N THR A 88 -6.60 -15.13 7.19
CA THR A 88 -6.69 -14.84 5.75
C THR A 88 -6.82 -13.33 5.54
N VAL A 89 -5.71 -12.69 5.17
CA VAL A 89 -5.64 -11.27 4.86
C VAL A 89 -6.06 -11.01 3.42
N SER A 90 -6.85 -9.95 3.22
CA SER A 90 -7.14 -9.41 1.89
C SER A 90 -6.12 -8.34 1.54
N VAL A 91 -5.50 -8.44 0.36
CA VAL A 91 -4.45 -7.52 -0.10
C VAL A 91 -4.89 -6.88 -1.42
N MET A 92 -5.06 -5.56 -1.42
CA MET A 92 -5.36 -4.80 -2.63
C MET A 92 -4.09 -4.64 -3.47
N ARG A 93 -4.23 -4.92 -4.76
CA ARG A 93 -3.18 -4.95 -5.79
C ARG A 93 -3.34 -3.85 -6.83
N ASP A 94 -4.56 -3.45 -7.13
CA ASP A 94 -4.90 -2.35 -8.04
C ASP A 94 -6.17 -1.68 -7.50
N GLY A 95 -6.20 -0.36 -7.49
CA GLY A 95 -7.32 0.44 -6.98
C GLY A 95 -6.87 1.64 -6.15
N THR A 96 -7.83 2.35 -5.56
CA THR A 96 -7.57 3.45 -4.63
C THR A 96 -7.95 3.02 -3.21
N ILE A 97 -7.02 3.14 -2.27
CA ILE A 97 -7.16 2.70 -0.87
C ILE A 97 -6.71 3.81 0.08
N GLU A 98 -7.41 3.97 1.20
CA GLU A 98 -7.00 4.91 2.24
C GLU A 98 -5.85 4.32 3.07
N VAL A 99 -4.75 5.06 3.22
CA VAL A 99 -3.55 4.64 3.96
C VAL A 99 -3.10 5.72 4.92
N CYS A 100 -2.25 5.37 5.88
CA CYS A 100 -1.67 6.35 6.80
C CYS A 100 -0.42 6.98 6.20
N ALA A 101 -0.42 8.32 6.12
CA ALA A 101 0.75 9.10 5.76
C ALA A 101 1.68 9.27 6.98
N THR A 102 2.97 9.01 6.84
CA THR A 102 3.94 9.22 7.94
C THR A 102 4.46 10.65 8.04
N GLU A 103 4.22 11.44 6.99
CA GLU A 103 4.64 12.83 6.84
C GLU A 103 3.54 13.60 6.09
N ASP A 104 3.71 14.91 5.97
CA ASP A 104 2.79 15.72 5.17
C ASP A 104 2.94 15.36 3.69
N VAL A 105 1.84 14.97 3.05
CA VAL A 105 1.81 14.53 1.66
C VAL A 105 0.94 15.45 0.82
N ASN A 106 1.41 15.74 -0.39
CA ASN A 106 0.68 16.56 -1.34
C ASN A 106 -0.14 15.70 -2.32
N LYS A 107 -1.23 16.29 -2.83
CA LYS A 107 -2.03 15.65 -3.87
C LYS A 107 -1.21 15.44 -5.14
N ASN A 108 -1.41 14.29 -5.80
CA ASN A 108 -0.76 13.87 -7.04
C ASN A 108 0.76 13.72 -6.94
N THR A 109 1.31 13.44 -5.76
CA THR A 109 2.72 13.11 -5.60
C THR A 109 2.96 11.60 -5.57
N PRO A 110 4.11 11.12 -6.06
CA PRO A 110 4.47 9.71 -6.01
C PRO A 110 4.67 9.27 -4.56
N ALA A 111 4.20 8.06 -4.24
CA ALA A 111 4.31 7.46 -2.93
C ALA A 111 5.34 6.33 -2.90
N THR A 112 6.01 6.18 -1.77
CA THR A 112 6.84 5.02 -1.41
C THR A 112 6.46 4.56 0.01
N VAL A 113 7.13 3.54 0.53
CA VAL A 113 6.91 3.01 1.88
C VAL A 113 8.10 3.21 2.80
N ASP A 114 7.82 3.38 4.09
CA ASP A 114 8.83 3.44 5.15
C ASP A 114 9.22 2.04 5.67
N ALA A 115 10.11 2.00 6.66
CA ALA A 115 10.56 0.78 7.32
C ALA A 115 9.44 0.02 8.05
N ASN A 116 8.30 0.65 8.28
CA ASN A 116 7.14 0.09 8.95
C ASN A 116 6.00 -0.22 7.98
N GLY A 117 6.18 -0.06 6.67
CA GLY A 117 5.14 -0.30 5.67
C GLY A 117 4.03 0.75 5.67
N ASN A 118 4.27 1.93 6.23
CA ASN A 118 3.42 3.10 6.07
C ASN A 118 3.90 3.93 4.88
N PHE A 119 3.11 4.92 4.45
CA PHE A 119 3.35 5.63 3.19
C PHE A 119 3.92 7.02 3.40
N LYS A 120 4.87 7.39 2.54
CA LYS A 120 5.50 8.71 2.47
C LYS A 120 5.65 9.18 1.03
N MET A 121 6.02 10.43 0.79
CA MET A 121 6.39 10.86 -0.56
C MET A 121 7.68 10.16 -1.01
N ALA A 122 7.71 9.75 -2.27
CA ALA A 122 8.88 9.16 -2.86
C ALA A 122 9.91 10.24 -3.20
N ASP A 123 11.16 10.03 -2.78
CA ASP A 123 12.30 10.81 -3.22
C ASP A 123 12.87 10.26 -4.55
N THR A 124 13.86 10.94 -5.12
CA THR A 124 14.48 10.59 -6.42
C THR A 124 15.01 9.16 -6.50
N ASN A 125 15.41 8.56 -5.38
CA ASN A 125 15.99 7.21 -5.33
C ASN A 125 15.00 6.14 -4.87
N ASP A 126 13.77 6.53 -4.53
CA ASP A 126 12.78 5.61 -4.00
C ASP A 126 12.03 4.89 -5.13
N PHE A 127 11.68 3.62 -4.89
CA PHE A 127 10.76 2.91 -5.76
C PHE A 127 9.34 3.40 -5.51
N VAL A 128 8.72 3.96 -6.55
CA VAL A 128 7.33 4.44 -6.49
C VAL A 128 6.38 3.24 -6.49
N VAL A 129 5.49 3.19 -5.49
CA VAL A 129 4.49 2.11 -5.33
C VAL A 129 3.07 2.57 -5.68
N GLY A 130 2.84 3.89 -5.80
CA GLY A 130 1.54 4.46 -6.10
C GLY A 130 1.57 5.99 -6.21
N LEU A 131 0.38 6.59 -6.27
CA LEU A 131 0.18 8.02 -6.40
C LEU A 131 -0.86 8.50 -5.36
N PHE A 132 -0.50 9.50 -4.55
CA PHE A 132 -1.47 10.12 -3.64
C PHE A 132 -2.52 10.91 -4.44
N ARG A 133 -3.80 10.69 -4.15
CA ARG A 133 -4.94 11.34 -4.83
C ARG A 133 -5.52 12.50 -4.02
N THR A 134 -5.22 12.54 -2.72
CA THR A 134 -5.54 13.62 -1.79
C THR A 134 -4.28 14.12 -1.09
N ALA A 135 -4.38 15.25 -0.41
CA ALA A 135 -3.33 15.75 0.48
C ALA A 135 -3.72 15.40 1.92
N ALA A 136 -2.74 15.15 2.78
CA ALA A 136 -2.96 14.80 4.18
C ALA A 136 -1.75 15.24 5.02
N ASN A 137 -1.98 15.50 6.31
CA ASN A 137 -0.88 15.74 7.25
C ASN A 137 -0.33 14.41 7.79
N ALA A 138 0.84 14.47 8.42
CA ALA A 138 1.42 13.31 9.11
C ALA A 138 0.42 12.67 10.11
N GLY A 139 0.22 11.36 9.98
CA GLY A 139 -0.68 10.56 10.82
C GLY A 139 -2.13 10.50 10.32
N GLU A 140 -2.47 11.22 9.25
CA GLU A 140 -3.81 11.24 8.67
C GLU A 140 -3.96 10.21 7.52
N GLY A 141 -5.22 9.84 7.27
CA GLY A 141 -5.66 9.09 6.10
C GLY A 141 -5.49 9.88 4.81
N VAL A 142 -4.84 9.24 3.84
CA VAL A 142 -4.66 9.72 2.47
C VAL A 142 -5.10 8.67 1.47
N ASP A 143 -5.72 9.11 0.39
CA ASP A 143 -6.13 8.24 -0.70
C ASP A 143 -4.92 7.92 -1.56
N LEU A 144 -4.54 6.64 -1.61
CA LEU A 144 -3.44 6.15 -2.42
C LEU A 144 -3.99 5.31 -3.58
N GLN A 145 -3.71 5.74 -4.80
CA GLN A 145 -3.92 4.91 -5.98
C GLN A 145 -2.71 4.01 -6.19
N ILE A 146 -2.94 2.71 -6.16
CA ILE A 146 -1.93 1.69 -6.43
C ILE A 146 -2.27 0.95 -7.73
N ARG A 147 -1.23 0.57 -8.46
CA ARG A 147 -1.33 -0.41 -9.54
C ARG A 147 -0.08 -1.27 -9.52
N ILE A 148 -0.14 -2.35 -8.73
CA ILE A 148 0.96 -3.27 -8.56
C ILE A 148 0.91 -4.30 -9.69
N THR A 149 1.63 -4.02 -10.77
CA THR A 149 1.97 -5.02 -11.78
C THR A 149 3.13 -5.83 -11.24
N ASN A 150 2.97 -7.11 -10.93
CA ASN A 150 4.11 -7.96 -10.58
C ASN A 150 5.08 -8.01 -11.77
N ALA A 151 6.16 -7.22 -11.71
CA ALA A 151 7.33 -7.34 -12.56
C ALA A 151 8.56 -6.80 -11.82
N GLN A 152 9.62 -7.58 -11.92
CA GLN A 152 10.99 -7.50 -11.37
C GLN A 152 11.63 -6.10 -11.37
N PRO A 153 12.78 -5.90 -10.65
CA PRO A 153 13.58 -4.69 -10.74
C PRO A 153 13.73 -4.23 -12.20
N GLN A 154 13.66 -2.90 -12.40
CA GLN A 154 13.90 -2.22 -13.67
C GLN A 154 14.98 -2.98 -14.45
N SER A 155 14.64 -3.51 -15.63
CA SER A 155 15.64 -4.06 -16.52
C SER A 155 16.68 -2.97 -16.74
N VAL A 156 17.93 -3.21 -16.29
CA VAL A 156 19.06 -2.48 -16.86
C VAL A 156 18.91 -2.59 -18.38
N ALA A 157 18.87 -1.44 -19.05
CA ALA A 157 18.83 -1.41 -20.50
C ALA A 157 19.89 -2.38 -21.04
N PRO A 158 19.64 -3.13 -22.12
CA PRO A 158 20.71 -3.92 -22.72
C PRO A 158 21.83 -2.93 -23.04
N THR A 159 22.95 -3.03 -22.32
CA THR A 159 24.18 -2.45 -22.82
C THR A 159 24.37 -3.10 -24.17
N SER A 160 24.26 -2.28 -25.21
CA SER A 160 24.63 -2.67 -26.56
C SER A 160 26.10 -3.10 -26.48
N GLN A 161 26.33 -4.40 -26.25
CA GLN A 161 27.59 -5.02 -26.60
C GLN A 161 27.68 -4.85 -28.11
N SER A 162 28.50 -3.90 -28.53
CA SER A 162 29.00 -3.85 -29.89
C SER A 162 29.79 -5.13 -30.12
N ALA A 163 29.09 -6.20 -30.51
CA ALA A 163 29.69 -7.40 -31.04
C ALA A 163 30.26 -7.02 -32.40
N GLN A 164 31.52 -6.60 -32.39
CA GLN A 164 32.33 -6.43 -33.59
C GLN A 164 32.42 -7.80 -34.28
N PRO A 165 31.92 -7.98 -35.51
CA PRO A 165 32.10 -9.25 -36.19
C PRO A 165 33.59 -9.41 -36.54
N LYS A 166 34.22 -10.46 -36.01
CA LYS A 166 35.46 -11.00 -36.60
C LYS A 166 35.11 -11.49 -38.00
N GLN A 167 35.46 -10.71 -39.02
CA GLN A 167 35.56 -11.21 -40.39
C GLN A 167 36.70 -12.24 -40.43
N GLY A 168 36.34 -13.52 -40.36
CA GLY A 168 37.15 -14.61 -40.86
C GLY A 168 36.61 -15.00 -42.24
N GLY A 169 37.42 -14.87 -43.29
CA GLY A 169 37.07 -15.29 -44.63
C GLY A 169 38.30 -15.33 -45.52
N ASN A 170 38.77 -16.55 -45.79
CA ASN A 170 39.85 -16.95 -46.69
C ASN A 170 39.91 -16.18 -48.02
N SER A 171 41.13 -15.79 -48.41
CA SER A 171 41.81 -16.18 -49.67
C SER A 171 43.29 -15.86 -49.55
#